data_AF-A0A957DE42-F1
#
_entry.id   AF-A0A957DE42-F1
#
_cell.length_a   1.000
_cell.length_b   1.000
_cell.length_c   1.000
_cell.angle_alpha   90.00
_cell.angle_beta   90.00
_cell.angle_gamma   90.00
#
_symmetry.space_group_name_H-M   'P 1'
#
loop_
_entity.id
_entity.type
_entity.pdbx_description
1 polymer ?
#
loop_
_entity_poly.entity_id
_entity_poly.type
_entity_poly.pdbx_seq_one_letter_code
_entity_poly.pdbx_strand_id
1 'polypeptide(L)'
;MVPPTPIPDRRIRKREKYAAGMILENSSLRRELDDTQAEPLIRWALAAVTAAAQRTAPLPDDDAYTFLEQRVEQIGGVMRLVNRYMAALRAPETSEAGEGPPWIETLRNSLAVLSPNGLDEDTQAALLAFWQADPPDSPELAYAQLLRLLLRLDVA
;
A
#
# COMPACT_ATOMS: atom_id res chain seq x y z
N MET A 1 15.51 -42.44 7.70
CA MET A 1 16.06 -41.11 7.35
C MET A 1 14.90 -40.23 6.95
N VAL A 2 14.48 -39.31 7.83
CA VAL A 2 13.54 -38.24 7.48
C VAL A 2 14.38 -37.10 6.91
N PRO A 3 14.08 -36.55 5.73
CA PRO A 3 14.82 -35.41 5.20
C PRO A 3 14.66 -34.23 6.17
N PRO A 4 15.72 -33.42 6.39
CA PRO A 4 15.59 -32.22 7.20
C PRO A 4 14.54 -31.33 6.55
N THR A 5 13.50 -31.00 7.31
CA THR A 5 12.54 -29.97 6.95
C THR A 5 13.35 -28.73 6.54
N PRO A 6 13.16 -28.17 5.33
CA PRO A 6 13.89 -26.97 4.95
C PRO A 6 13.58 -25.88 5.97
N ILE A 7 14.50 -24.95 6.19
CA ILE A 7 14.28 -23.76 7.02
C ILE A 7 13.62 -22.72 6.09
N PRO A 8 12.27 -22.64 5.97
CA PRO A 8 11.61 -21.61 5.16
C PRO A 8 11.97 -20.20 5.67
N ASP A 9 12.28 -20.10 6.96
CA ASP A 9 12.49 -18.84 7.67
C ASP A 9 13.64 -17.98 7.16
N ARG A 10 14.80 -18.56 6.77
CA ARG A 10 15.97 -17.75 6.41
C ARG A 10 15.86 -17.13 5.01
N ARG A 11 15.27 -17.84 4.05
CA ARG A 11 15.06 -17.33 2.68
C ARG A 11 13.96 -16.28 2.65
N ILE A 12 12.85 -16.53 3.33
CA ILE A 12 11.74 -15.57 3.44
C ILE A 12 12.21 -14.30 4.14
N ARG A 13 12.94 -14.38 5.26
CA ARG A 13 13.51 -13.19 5.93
C ARG A 13 14.46 -12.37 5.06
N LYS A 14 15.25 -13.02 4.18
CA LYS A 14 16.10 -12.29 3.21
C LYS A 14 15.26 -11.53 2.19
N ARG A 15 14.23 -12.18 1.66
CA ARG A 15 13.29 -11.60 0.69
C ARG A 15 12.47 -10.45 1.30
N GLU A 16 12.01 -10.62 2.53
CA GLU A 16 11.36 -9.57 3.32
C GLU A 16 12.30 -8.38 3.51
N LYS A 17 13.54 -8.61 3.95
CA LYS A 17 14.53 -7.53 4.12
C LYS A 17 14.81 -6.79 2.82
N TYR A 18 14.92 -7.51 1.70
CA TYR A 18 15.11 -6.92 0.37
C TYR A 18 13.95 -5.99 0.01
N ALA A 19 12.73 -6.50 0.06
CA ALA A 19 11.54 -5.73 -0.30
C ALA A 19 11.24 -4.57 0.67
N ALA A 20 11.50 -4.75 1.97
CA ALA A 20 11.38 -3.70 2.98
C ALA A 20 12.40 -2.57 2.74
N GLY A 21 13.63 -2.92 2.35
CA GLY A 21 14.66 -1.94 1.98
C GLY A 21 14.19 -1.00 0.87
N MET A 22 13.61 -1.55 -0.19
CA MET A 22 13.09 -0.77 -1.32
C MET A 22 12.02 0.28 -0.92
N ILE A 23 11.18 -0.03 0.08
CA ILE A 23 10.19 0.92 0.62
C ILE A 23 10.86 1.97 1.50
N LEU A 24 11.72 1.55 2.43
CA LEU A 24 12.29 2.43 3.45
C LEU A 24 13.30 3.44 2.87
N GLU A 25 14.07 3.01 1.86
CA GLU A 25 15.07 3.82 1.17
C GLU A 25 14.45 4.88 0.25
N ASN A 26 13.17 4.74 -0.11
CA ASN A 26 12.48 5.67 -0.98
C ASN A 26 11.77 6.79 -0.19
N SER A 27 12.52 7.85 0.12
CA SER A 27 12.00 9.02 0.83
C SER A 27 10.85 9.76 0.10
N SER A 28 10.71 9.58 -1.21
CA SER A 28 9.61 10.20 -1.98
C SER A 28 8.23 9.66 -1.61
N LEU A 29 8.16 8.46 -1.00
CA LEU A 29 6.91 7.84 -0.57
C LEU A 29 6.25 8.53 0.63
N ARG A 30 6.99 9.39 1.33
CA ARG A 30 6.56 10.06 2.57
C ARG A 30 6.75 11.57 2.56
N ARG A 31 7.04 12.16 1.39
CA ARG A 31 7.47 13.58 1.30
C ARG A 31 6.44 14.58 1.82
N GLU A 32 5.15 14.33 1.60
CA GLU A 32 4.04 15.24 1.94
C GLU A 32 3.32 14.81 3.23
N LEU A 33 3.87 13.81 3.92
CA LEU A 33 3.37 13.28 5.17
C LEU A 33 4.27 13.80 6.31
N ASP A 34 3.65 14.26 7.39
CA ASP A 34 4.38 14.43 8.64
C ASP A 34 4.69 13.07 9.29
N ASP A 35 5.52 13.04 10.32
CA ASP A 35 5.93 11.79 10.98
C ASP A 35 4.74 11.00 11.54
N THR A 36 3.68 11.68 11.99
CA THR A 36 2.48 11.03 12.53
C THR A 36 1.64 10.33 11.46
N GLN A 37 1.73 10.81 10.21
CA GLN A 37 1.11 10.22 9.02
C GLN A 37 2.04 9.24 8.30
N ALA A 38 3.35 9.45 8.33
CA ALA A 38 4.30 8.59 7.65
C ALA A 38 4.44 7.24 8.35
N GLU A 39 4.55 7.23 9.68
CA GLU A 39 4.78 6.01 10.47
C GLU A 39 3.69 4.94 10.27
N PRO A 40 2.38 5.24 10.37
CA PRO A 40 1.35 4.23 10.16
C PRO A 40 1.32 3.69 8.72
N LEU A 41 1.59 4.55 7.72
CA LEU A 41 1.63 4.16 6.32
C LEU A 41 2.83 3.25 6.02
N ILE A 42 4.00 3.55 6.60
CA ILE A 42 5.18 2.69 6.52
C ILE A 42 4.90 1.34 7.17
N ARG A 43 4.29 1.33 8.36
CA ARG A 43 3.94 0.09 9.04
C ARG A 43 3.00 -0.78 8.20
N TRP A 44 1.99 -0.19 7.58
CA TRP A 44 1.12 -0.88 6.63
C TRP A 44 1.91 -1.46 5.45
N ALA A 45 2.78 -0.66 4.83
CA ALA A 45 3.58 -1.10 3.68
C ALA A 45 4.53 -2.25 4.05
N LEU A 46 5.16 -2.19 5.22
CA LEU A 46 6.02 -3.26 5.73
C LEU A 46 5.22 -4.55 5.97
N ALA A 47 4.04 -4.47 6.59
CA ALA A 47 3.18 -5.63 6.79
C ALA A 47 2.77 -6.27 5.45
N ALA A 48 2.40 -5.45 4.46
CA ALA A 48 2.06 -5.91 3.10
C ALA A 48 3.25 -6.60 2.41
N VAL A 49 4.46 -6.05 2.56
CA VAL A 49 5.70 -6.65 2.04
C VAL A 49 6.02 -7.98 2.75
N THR A 50 5.89 -8.05 4.07
CA THR A 50 6.11 -9.29 4.83
C THR A 50 5.18 -10.39 4.35
N ALA A 51 3.89 -10.09 4.15
CA ALA A 51 2.94 -11.08 3.64
C ALA A 51 3.25 -11.49 2.20
N ALA A 52 3.65 -10.54 1.34
CA ALA A 52 4.13 -10.85 -0.01
C ALA A 52 5.35 -11.77 0.00
N ALA A 53 6.31 -11.53 0.89
CA ALA A 53 7.49 -12.38 1.04
C ALA A 53 7.13 -13.80 1.48
N GLN A 54 6.17 -13.96 2.38
CA GLN A 54 5.67 -15.28 2.80
C GLN A 54 5.03 -16.05 1.64
N ARG A 55 4.29 -15.37 0.76
CA ARG A 55 3.68 -15.99 -0.45
C ARG A 55 4.69 -16.51 -1.46
N THR A 56 5.94 -16.02 -1.41
CA THR A 56 7.00 -16.54 -2.26
C THR A 56 7.62 -17.85 -1.75
N ALA A 57 7.21 -18.35 -0.58
CA ALA A 57 7.72 -19.59 -0.01
C ALA A 57 7.81 -20.79 -1.01
N PRO A 58 6.81 -21.05 -1.87
CA PRO A 58 6.89 -22.14 -2.84
C PRO A 58 7.70 -21.81 -4.10
N LEU A 59 8.11 -20.55 -4.30
CA LEU A 59 8.74 -20.08 -5.54
C LEU A 59 10.27 -20.26 -5.54
N PRO A 60 10.86 -20.57 -6.72
CA PRO A 60 12.30 -20.40 -6.97
C PRO A 60 12.77 -18.97 -6.63
N ASP A 61 14.08 -18.79 -6.40
CA ASP A 61 14.60 -17.48 -5.97
C ASP A 61 14.36 -16.40 -7.03
N ASP A 62 14.63 -16.66 -8.31
CA ASP A 62 14.46 -15.66 -9.38
C ASP A 62 12.99 -15.23 -9.56
N ASP A 63 12.07 -16.20 -9.55
CA ASP A 63 10.63 -15.94 -9.62
C ASP A 63 10.12 -15.19 -8.38
N ALA A 64 10.66 -15.51 -7.20
CA ALA A 64 10.29 -14.85 -5.96
C ALA A 64 10.72 -13.38 -5.94
N TYR A 65 11.93 -13.06 -6.40
CA TYR A 65 12.38 -11.67 -6.47
C TYR A 65 11.57 -10.88 -7.51
N THR A 66 11.31 -11.46 -8.67
CA THR A 66 10.46 -10.84 -9.70
C THR A 66 9.06 -10.53 -9.16
N PHE A 67 8.43 -11.49 -8.47
CA PHE A 67 7.15 -11.29 -7.81
C PHE A 67 7.20 -10.18 -6.76
N LEU A 68 8.26 -10.16 -5.94
CA LEU A 68 8.40 -9.15 -4.87
C LEU A 68 8.62 -7.75 -5.40
N GLU A 69 9.41 -7.59 -6.46
CA GLU A 69 9.65 -6.28 -7.08
C GLU A 69 8.36 -5.68 -7.62
N GLN A 70 7.57 -6.49 -8.34
CA GLN A 70 6.25 -6.07 -8.82
C GLN A 70 5.34 -5.68 -7.65
N ARG A 71 5.39 -6.45 -6.56
CA ARG A 71 4.54 -6.20 -5.40
C ARG A 71 4.95 -4.93 -4.65
N VAL A 72 6.24 -4.71 -4.46
CA VAL A 72 6.80 -3.49 -3.89
C VAL A 72 6.44 -2.28 -4.74
N GLU A 73 6.51 -2.39 -6.07
CA GLU A 73 6.12 -1.31 -6.97
C GLU A 73 4.65 -0.91 -6.82
N GLN A 74 3.75 -1.90 -6.69
CA GLN A 74 2.32 -1.67 -6.45
C GLN A 74 2.08 -0.98 -5.09
N ILE A 75 2.71 -1.49 -4.01
CA ILE A 75 2.64 -0.89 -2.66
C ILE A 75 3.16 0.55 -2.69
N GLY A 76 4.32 0.78 -3.32
CA GLY A 76 4.88 2.11 -3.51
C GLY A 76 4.03 3.02 -4.40
N GLY A 77 3.29 2.46 -5.37
CA GLY A 77 2.26 3.18 -6.13
C GLY A 77 1.16 3.71 -5.24
N VAL A 78 0.62 2.87 -4.35
CA VAL A 78 -0.40 3.27 -3.37
C VAL A 78 0.14 4.34 -2.43
N MET A 79 1.33 4.17 -1.86
CA MET A 79 1.93 5.19 -0.98
C MET A 79 2.11 6.54 -1.69
N ARG A 80 2.56 6.55 -2.96
CA ARG A 80 2.66 7.79 -3.76
C ARG A 80 1.31 8.45 -3.97
N LEU A 81 0.25 7.66 -4.16
CA LEU A 81 -1.11 8.18 -4.33
C LEU A 81 -1.66 8.75 -3.02
N VAL A 82 -1.40 8.11 -1.87
CA VAL A 82 -1.68 8.69 -0.55
C VAL A 82 -0.95 10.03 -0.39
N ASN A 83 0.34 10.07 -0.76
CA ASN A 83 1.15 11.28 -0.68
C ASN A 83 0.57 12.42 -1.55
N ARG A 84 0.11 12.12 -2.77
CA ARG A 84 -0.57 13.07 -3.66
C ARG A 84 -1.93 13.52 -3.13
N TYR A 85 -2.71 12.61 -2.56
CA TYR A 85 -3.99 12.91 -1.92
C TYR A 85 -3.80 13.94 -0.80
N MET A 86 -2.81 13.71 0.07
CA MET A 86 -2.49 14.62 1.17
C MET A 86 -1.99 15.98 0.69
N ALA A 87 -1.18 16.01 -0.38
CA ALA A 87 -0.74 17.26 -0.99
C ALA A 87 -1.93 18.08 -1.55
N ALA A 88 -2.87 17.41 -2.24
CA ALA A 88 -4.04 18.06 -2.82
C ALA A 88 -4.95 18.69 -1.74
N LEU A 89 -5.12 18.02 -0.60
CA LEU A 89 -5.90 18.56 0.52
C LEU A 89 -5.26 19.79 1.18
N ARG A 90 -3.92 19.89 1.16
CA ARG A 90 -3.18 21.02 1.73
C ARG A 90 -3.10 22.22 0.77
N ALA A 91 -3.32 21.99 -0.52
CA ALA A 91 -3.26 23.02 -1.56
C ALA A 91 -4.50 22.96 -2.50
N PRO A 92 -5.71 23.23 -2.00
CA PRO A 92 -6.94 23.12 -2.79
C PRO A 92 -7.02 24.13 -3.95
N GLU A 93 -6.27 25.23 -3.89
CA GLU A 93 -6.35 26.34 -4.85
C GLU A 93 -5.67 26.06 -6.22
N THR A 94 -4.86 25.01 -6.32
CA THR A 94 -4.22 24.60 -7.59
C THR A 94 -4.96 23.49 -8.33
N SER A 95 -6.05 22.98 -7.76
CA SER A 95 -6.88 21.96 -8.39
C SER A 95 -7.96 22.67 -9.22
N GLU A 96 -7.83 22.67 -10.55
CA GLU A 96 -8.86 23.20 -11.44
C GLU A 96 -10.21 22.56 -11.09
N ALA A 97 -11.17 23.41 -10.73
CA ALA A 97 -12.45 23.01 -10.18
C ALA A 97 -13.27 22.23 -11.21
N GLY A 98 -13.59 20.97 -10.90
CA GLY A 98 -14.71 20.27 -11.56
C GLY A 98 -14.54 18.76 -11.76
N GLU A 99 -13.32 18.26 -11.88
CA GLU A 99 -13.04 16.82 -11.95
C GLU A 99 -12.28 16.39 -10.70
N GLY A 100 -12.86 15.45 -9.94
CA GLY A 100 -12.12 14.75 -8.90
C GLY A 100 -10.80 14.27 -9.51
N PRO A 101 -9.65 14.48 -8.84
CA PRO A 101 -8.36 14.31 -9.48
C PRO A 101 -8.25 12.94 -10.19
N PRO A 102 -7.72 12.86 -11.42
CA PRO A 102 -7.71 11.63 -12.23
C PRO A 102 -6.95 10.46 -11.58
N TRP A 103 -6.20 10.72 -10.51
CA TRP A 103 -5.50 9.72 -9.74
C TRP A 103 -6.38 8.96 -8.72
N ILE A 104 -7.61 9.41 -8.43
CA ILE A 104 -8.53 8.69 -7.52
C ILE A 104 -8.89 7.31 -8.10
N GLU A 105 -9.26 7.26 -9.38
CA GLU A 105 -9.50 6.00 -10.07
C GLU A 105 -8.24 5.13 -10.13
N THR A 106 -7.08 5.76 -10.30
CA THR A 106 -5.78 5.07 -10.26
C THR A 106 -5.52 4.44 -8.90
N LEU A 107 -5.87 5.12 -7.79
CA LEU A 107 -5.75 4.59 -6.44
C LEU A 107 -6.71 3.42 -6.23
N ARG A 108 -7.99 3.57 -6.58
CA ARG A 108 -8.97 2.48 -6.52
C ARG A 108 -8.48 1.24 -7.26
N ASN A 109 -8.00 1.40 -8.50
CA ASN A 109 -7.47 0.30 -9.31
C ASN A 109 -6.21 -0.32 -8.69
N SER A 110 -5.31 0.51 -8.12
CA SER A 110 -4.12 0.02 -7.42
C SER A 110 -4.47 -0.79 -6.16
N LEU A 111 -5.49 -0.37 -5.40
CA LEU A 111 -5.96 -1.12 -4.22
C LEU A 111 -6.60 -2.46 -4.62
N ALA A 112 -7.34 -2.50 -5.73
CA ALA A 112 -7.91 -3.74 -6.25
C ALA A 112 -6.82 -4.74 -6.66
N VAL A 113 -5.74 -4.28 -7.33
CA VAL A 113 -4.58 -5.12 -7.67
C VAL A 113 -3.84 -5.62 -6.43
N LEU A 114 -3.87 -4.85 -5.34
CA LEU A 114 -3.29 -5.27 -4.06
C LEU A 114 -4.12 -6.35 -3.32
N SER A 115 -5.34 -6.66 -3.75
CA SER A 115 -6.13 -7.70 -3.11
C SER A 115 -6.27 -8.92 -4.05
N PRO A 116 -5.47 -9.99 -3.86
CA PRO A 116 -5.46 -11.14 -4.78
C PRO A 116 -6.74 -11.96 -4.73
N ASN A 117 -7.49 -11.89 -3.61
CA ASN A 117 -8.81 -12.51 -3.48
C ASN A 117 -9.95 -11.57 -3.90
N GLY A 118 -9.61 -10.36 -4.38
CA GLY A 118 -10.54 -9.26 -4.50
C GLY A 118 -10.87 -8.64 -3.16
N LEU A 119 -11.32 -7.39 -3.21
CA LEU A 119 -11.84 -6.68 -2.06
C LEU A 119 -13.18 -7.30 -1.64
N ASP A 120 -13.37 -7.58 -0.35
CA ASP A 120 -14.68 -7.99 0.16
C ASP A 120 -15.73 -6.88 -0.03
N GLU A 121 -17.02 -7.25 -0.01
CA GLU A 121 -18.12 -6.31 -0.26
C GLU A 121 -18.12 -5.12 0.71
N ASP A 122 -17.77 -5.33 1.99
CA ASP A 122 -17.72 -4.27 2.99
C ASP A 122 -16.57 -3.28 2.70
N THR A 123 -15.41 -3.79 2.28
CA THR A 123 -14.26 -2.98 1.89
C THR A 123 -14.53 -2.22 0.59
N GLN A 124 -15.19 -2.84 -0.40
CA GLN A 124 -15.61 -2.17 -1.63
C GLN A 124 -16.62 -1.06 -1.34
N ALA A 125 -17.62 -1.32 -0.51
CA ALA A 125 -18.62 -0.34 -0.12
C ALA A 125 -17.99 0.82 0.67
N ALA A 126 -17.05 0.54 1.57
CA ALA A 126 -16.35 1.56 2.33
C ALA A 126 -15.44 2.43 1.45
N LEU A 127 -14.75 1.84 0.46
CA LEU A 127 -14.00 2.58 -0.54
C LEU A 127 -14.92 3.46 -1.38
N LEU A 128 -16.02 2.90 -1.90
CA LEU A 128 -17.00 3.66 -2.69
C LEU A 128 -17.57 4.84 -1.90
N ALA A 129 -17.96 4.63 -0.65
CA ALA A 129 -18.48 5.68 0.23
C ALA A 129 -17.44 6.77 0.49
N PHE A 130 -16.17 6.40 0.72
CA PHE A 130 -15.08 7.37 0.88
C PHE A 130 -14.87 8.23 -0.37
N TRP A 131 -15.00 7.65 -1.56
CA TRP A 131 -14.82 8.38 -2.84
C TRP A 131 -16.03 9.22 -3.26
N GLN A 132 -17.23 8.84 -2.82
CA GLN A 132 -18.46 9.59 -3.09
C GLN A 132 -18.71 10.70 -2.07
N ALA A 133 -18.09 10.62 -0.89
CA ALA A 133 -18.17 11.65 0.11
C ALA A 133 -17.38 12.89 -0.33
N ASP A 134 -17.88 14.07 0.05
CA ASP A 134 -17.05 15.27 0.02
C ASP A 134 -15.79 15.04 0.87
N PRO A 135 -14.61 15.44 0.39
CA PRO A 135 -13.39 15.31 1.17
C PRO A 135 -13.59 16.06 2.50
N PRO A 136 -13.24 15.46 3.64
CA PRO A 136 -13.48 16.10 4.91
C PRO A 136 -12.68 17.41 5.01
N ASP A 137 -13.24 18.38 5.74
CA ASP A 137 -12.63 19.71 5.92
C ASP A 137 -11.24 19.66 6.60
N SER A 138 -10.87 18.51 7.19
CA SER A 138 -9.58 18.27 7.84
C SER A 138 -8.76 17.21 7.08
N PRO A 139 -7.55 17.56 6.62
CA PRO A 139 -6.60 16.61 6.04
C PRO A 139 -6.28 15.43 6.97
N GLU A 140 -6.24 15.66 8.28
CA GLU A 140 -6.00 14.62 9.28
C GLU A 140 -7.12 13.59 9.32
N LEU A 141 -8.38 14.04 9.25
CA LEU A 141 -9.54 13.16 9.20
C LEU A 141 -9.56 12.35 7.89
N ALA A 142 -9.22 13.00 6.79
CA ALA A 142 -9.11 12.39 5.47
C ALA A 142 -8.06 11.27 5.46
N TYR A 143 -6.87 11.56 6.00
CA TYR A 143 -5.80 10.59 6.17
C TYR A 143 -6.23 9.42 7.05
N ALA A 144 -6.86 9.69 8.19
CA ALA A 144 -7.30 8.65 9.11
C ALA A 144 -8.34 7.71 8.49
N GLN A 145 -9.27 8.24 7.68
CA GLN A 145 -10.23 7.45 6.93
C GLN A 145 -9.54 6.60 5.86
N LEU A 146 -8.62 7.19 5.10
CA LEU A 146 -7.86 6.48 4.06
C LEU A 146 -7.00 5.35 4.66
N LEU A 147 -6.31 5.62 5.78
CA LEU A 147 -5.52 4.61 6.48
C LEU A 147 -6.39 3.46 6.98
N ARG A 148 -7.60 3.73 7.51
CA ARG A 148 -8.55 2.68 7.91
C ARG A 148 -8.94 1.78 6.74
N LEU A 149 -9.10 2.36 5.54
CA LEU A 149 -9.37 1.57 4.33
C LEU A 149 -8.16 0.70 3.97
N LEU A 150 -6.95 1.25 4.01
CA LEU A 150 -5.72 0.48 3.75
C LEU A 150 -5.54 -0.68 4.74
N LEU A 151 -5.86 -0.48 6.02
CA LEU A 151 -5.79 -1.51 7.06
C LEU A 151 -6.85 -2.60 6.91
N ARG A 152 -7.94 -2.34 6.16
CA ARG A 152 -8.95 -3.35 5.80
C ARG A 152 -8.55 -4.19 4.59
N LEU A 153 -7.60 -3.72 3.79
CA LEU A 153 -7.11 -4.49 2.65
C LEU A 153 -6.44 -5.76 3.18
N ASP A 154 -6.99 -6.90 2.81
CA ASP A 154 -6.29 -8.16 2.94
C ASP A 154 -5.16 -8.19 1.90
N VAL A 155 -4.02 -7.63 2.29
CA VAL A 155 -2.76 -7.69 1.53
C VAL A 155 -2.03 -9.01 1.80
N ALA A 156 -2.53 -9.82 2.75
CA ALA A 156 -2.02 -11.13 3.12
C ALA A 156 -2.49 -12.23 2.20
#